data_AF-A0A3C1NYT2-F1
#
_entry.id   AF-A0A3C1NYT2-F1
#
_cell.length_a   1.000
_cell.length_b   1.000
_cell.length_c   1.000
_cell.angle_alpha   90.00
_cell.angle_beta   90.00
_cell.angle_gamma   90.00
#
_symmetry.space_group_name_H-M   'P 1'
#
loop_
_entity.id
_entity.type
_entity.pdbx_description
1 polymer ?
#
loop_
_entity_poly.entity_id
_entity_poly.type
_entity_poly.pdbx_seq_one_letter_code
_entity_poly.pdbx_strand_id
1 'polypeptide(L)'
;MGLRPALTAMIRRPLFLLVPGLVGLAFIVIPPLALLVQAPWASMTQILTSDVTLSALRLSLIVSLVATVIAFVVGTPLAWLLANEALPWTRLWRALVIVPLLLPPVVSGVALLTA
;
A
#
# COMPACT_ATOMS: atom_id res chain seq x y z
N MET A 1 -42.14 -21.54 -16.80
CA MET A 1 -42.08 -21.95 -15.37
C MET A 1 -40.76 -22.70 -15.19
N GLY A 2 -39.72 -22.12 -14.59
CA GLY A 2 -38.44 -22.85 -14.38
C GLY A 2 -37.12 -22.08 -14.22
N LEU A 3 -37.07 -20.76 -14.35
CA LEU A 3 -35.80 -19.99 -14.31
C LEU A 3 -35.53 -19.31 -12.94
N ARG A 4 -35.78 -19.99 -11.81
CA ARG A 4 -35.59 -19.43 -10.45
C ARG A 4 -34.94 -20.32 -9.35
N PRO A 5 -34.15 -21.38 -9.61
CA PRO A 5 -33.40 -22.03 -8.53
C PRO A 5 -31.89 -21.72 -8.46
N ALA A 6 -31.29 -21.07 -9.46
CA ALA A 6 -29.83 -20.88 -9.50
C ALA A 6 -29.30 -19.68 -8.68
N LEU A 7 -30.16 -18.69 -8.37
CA LEU A 7 -29.74 -17.49 -7.62
C LEU A 7 -29.68 -17.71 -6.09
N THR A 8 -30.31 -18.77 -5.57
CA THR A 8 -30.38 -19.04 -4.12
C THR A 8 -29.26 -19.94 -3.60
N ALA A 9 -28.52 -20.62 -4.47
CA ALA A 9 -27.40 -21.50 -4.06
C ALA A 9 -26.10 -20.74 -3.73
N MET A 10 -25.96 -19.48 -4.16
CA MET A 10 -24.78 -18.64 -3.87
C MET A 10 -24.75 -18.07 -2.42
N ILE A 11 -25.78 -18.34 -1.60
CA ILE A 11 -25.94 -17.74 -0.25
C ILE A 11 -25.66 -18.76 0.88
N ARG A 12 -25.15 -19.96 0.59
CA ARG A 12 -24.51 -20.79 1.62
C ARG A 12 -23.03 -20.47 1.68
N ARG A 13 -22.68 -19.23 2.07
CA ARG A 13 -21.32 -18.95 2.56
C ARG A 13 -21.11 -19.92 3.73
N PRO A 14 -20.15 -20.84 3.68
CA PRO A 14 -20.02 -21.82 4.74
C PRO A 14 -19.67 -21.03 6.00
N LEU A 15 -20.59 -21.04 6.97
CA LEU A 15 -20.44 -20.38 8.27
C LEU A 15 -19.09 -20.74 8.94
N PHE A 16 -18.56 -21.90 8.57
CA PHE A 16 -17.23 -22.38 8.94
C PHE A 16 -16.07 -21.49 8.48
N LEU A 17 -16.14 -20.84 7.31
CA LEU A 17 -15.11 -19.90 6.83
C LEU A 17 -15.25 -18.49 7.44
N LEU A 18 -16.40 -18.16 8.03
CA LEU A 18 -16.62 -16.86 8.67
C LEU A 18 -15.80 -16.71 9.96
N VAL A 19 -15.64 -17.78 10.73
CA VAL A 19 -14.88 -17.77 11.98
C VAL A 19 -13.40 -17.42 11.76
N PRO A 20 -12.61 -18.13 10.93
CA PRO A 20 -11.22 -17.76 10.68
C PRO A 20 -11.09 -16.41 9.97
N GLY A 21 -12.07 -16.02 9.13
CA GLY A 21 -12.12 -14.69 8.52
C GLY A 21 -12.27 -13.57 9.55
N LEU A 22 -13.16 -13.75 10.54
CA LEU A 22 -13.33 -12.80 11.65
C LEU A 22 -12.10 -12.75 12.56
N VAL A 23 -11.45 -13.90 12.82
CA VAL A 23 -10.19 -13.94 13.58
C VAL A 23 -9.08 -13.20 12.84
N GLY A 24 -8.93 -13.43 11.53
CA GLY A 24 -7.95 -12.71 10.70
C GLY A 24 -8.22 -11.21 10.65
N LEU A 25 -9.49 -10.80 10.51
CA LEU A 25 -9.88 -9.39 10.57
C LEU A 25 -9.56 -8.79 11.95
N ALA A 26 -9.92 -9.48 13.03
CA ALA A 26 -9.62 -9.05 14.38
C ALA A 26 -8.10 -8.92 14.59
N PHE A 27 -7.30 -9.85 14.09
CA PHE A 27 -5.84 -9.78 14.17
C PHE A 27 -5.25 -8.57 13.42
N ILE A 28 -5.85 -8.16 12.30
CA ILE A 28 -5.43 -6.96 11.55
C ILE A 28 -5.90 -5.67 12.25
N VAL A 29 -7.11 -5.67 12.80
CA VAL A 29 -7.77 -4.46 13.32
C VAL A 29 -7.42 -4.18 14.78
N ILE A 30 -7.22 -5.21 15.61
CA ILE A 30 -6.89 -5.06 17.04
C ILE A 30 -5.59 -4.27 17.26
N PRO A 31 -4.46 -4.55 16.60
CA PRO A 31 -3.22 -3.81 16.87
C PRO A 31 -3.32 -2.31 16.54
N PRO A 32 -3.83 -1.87 15.38
CA PRO A 32 -4.10 -0.45 15.12
C PRO A 32 -5.04 0.18 16.15
N LEU A 33 -6.11 -0.53 16.54
CA LEU A 33 -7.03 -0.04 17.58
C LEU A 33 -6.33 0.10 18.94
N ALA A 34 -5.49 -0.86 19.32
CA ALA A 34 -4.72 -0.81 20.55
C ALA A 34 -3.76 0.39 20.55
N LEU A 35 -3.07 0.65 19.44
CA LEU A 35 -2.23 1.83 19.27
C LEU A 35 -3.04 3.14 19.39
N LEU A 36 -4.23 3.19 18.81
CA LEU A 36 -5.12 4.35 18.91
C LEU A 36 -5.59 4.58 20.36
N VAL A 37 -5.94 3.53 21.09
CA VAL A 37 -6.36 3.65 22.49
C VAL A 37 -5.18 4.05 23.39
N GLN A 38 -3.98 3.54 23.11
CA GLN A 38 -2.76 3.84 23.87
C GLN A 38 -2.17 5.21 23.54
N ALA A 39 -2.60 5.86 22.45
CA ALA A 39 -2.12 7.17 22.06
C ALA A 39 -2.42 8.22 23.16
N PRO A 40 -1.46 9.08 23.52
CA PRO A 40 -1.66 10.12 24.54
C PRO A 40 -2.48 11.30 23.99
N TRP A 41 -3.79 11.11 23.84
CA TRP A 41 -4.73 12.09 23.27
C TRP A 41 -4.68 13.46 23.96
N ALA A 42 -4.50 13.49 25.29
CA ALA A 42 -4.41 14.74 26.05
C ALA A 42 -3.16 15.57 25.71
N SER A 43 -2.06 14.91 25.33
CA SER A 43 -0.80 15.56 24.94
C SER A 43 -0.66 15.71 23.42
N MET A 44 -1.67 15.28 22.65
CA MET A 44 -1.61 15.24 21.19
C MET A 44 -1.33 16.61 20.58
N THR A 45 -2.00 17.67 21.07
CA THR A 45 -1.75 19.04 20.58
C THR A 45 -0.32 19.47 20.83
N GLN A 46 0.23 19.18 22.02
CA GLN A 46 1.60 19.53 22.41
C GLN A 46 2.65 18.76 21.59
N ILE A 47 2.39 17.49 21.29
CA ILE A 47 3.27 16.66 20.44
C ILE A 47 3.22 17.17 19.00
N LEU A 48 2.02 17.44 18.47
CA LEU A 48 1.84 17.90 17.09
C LEU A 48 2.43 19.30 16.84
N THR A 49 2.41 20.20 17.84
CA THR A 49 3.01 21.54 17.73
C THR A 49 4.49 21.56 18.07
N SER A 50 5.09 20.43 18.47
CA SER A 50 6.53 20.36 18.70
C SER A 50 7.31 20.55 17.39
N ASP A 51 8.41 21.31 17.45
CA ASP A 51 9.24 21.60 16.27
C ASP A 51 9.76 20.33 15.57
N VAL A 52 10.06 19.29 16.36
CA VAL A 52 10.52 17.99 15.84
C VAL A 52 9.43 17.32 15.01
N THR A 53 8.20 17.29 15.51
CA THR A 53 7.08 16.63 14.82
C THR A 53 6.67 17.40 13.57
N LEU A 54 6.62 18.74 13.65
CA LEU A 54 6.35 19.58 12.48
C LEU A 54 7.44 19.45 11.40
N SER A 55 8.70 19.38 11.80
CA SER A 55 9.82 19.15 10.87
C SER A 55 9.71 17.79 10.19
N ALA A 56 9.40 16.73 10.95
CA ALA A 56 9.20 15.39 10.41
C ALA A 56 7.99 15.31 9.47
N LEU A 57 6.86 15.94 9.82
CA LEU A 57 5.68 16.04 8.95
C LEU A 57 6.01 16.77 7.65
N ARG A 58 6.65 17.93 7.76
CA ARG A 58 7.01 18.75 6.59
C ARG A 58 7.96 17.99 5.68
N LEU A 59 8.98 17.33 6.23
CA LEU A 59 9.91 16.52 5.46
C LEU A 59 9.19 15.36 4.76
N SER A 60 8.34 14.62 5.47
CA SER A 60 7.57 13.50 4.91
C SER A 60 6.63 13.97 3.79
N LEU A 61 5.96 15.11 3.98
CA LEU A 61 5.07 15.70 2.98
C LEU A 61 5.84 16.15 1.74
N ILE A 62 6.95 16.88 1.91
CA ILE A 62 7.76 17.34 0.79
C ILE A 62 8.33 16.15 0.03
N VAL A 63 8.94 15.19 0.73
CA VAL A 63 9.56 14.02 0.08
C VAL A 63 8.51 13.18 -0.63
N SER A 64 7.36 12.91 -0.01
CA SER A 64 6.29 12.14 -0.66
C SER A 64 5.69 12.85 -1.87
N LEU A 65 5.48 14.17 -1.80
CA LEU A 65 4.98 14.96 -2.93
C LEU A 65 5.99 14.97 -4.08
N VAL A 66 7.26 15.25 -3.80
CA VAL A 66 8.33 15.24 -4.80
C VAL A 66 8.47 13.86 -5.43
N ALA A 67 8.50 12.80 -4.62
CA ALA A 67 8.54 11.42 -5.11
C ALA A 67 7.32 11.09 -5.98
N THR A 68 6.13 11.54 -5.59
CA THR A 68 4.90 11.34 -6.38
C THR A 68 4.95 12.09 -7.70
N VAL A 69 5.40 13.35 -7.72
CA VAL A 69 5.54 14.13 -8.95
C VAL A 69 6.57 13.49 -9.89
N ILE A 70 7.72 13.07 -9.36
CA ILE A 70 8.74 12.37 -10.16
C ILE A 70 8.17 11.05 -10.70
N ALA A 71 7.54 10.24 -9.86
CA ALA A 71 6.93 8.98 -10.26
C ALA A 71 5.81 9.19 -11.30
N PHE A 72 5.06 10.28 -11.21
CA PHE A 72 4.02 10.61 -12.17
C PHE A 72 4.62 11.06 -13.51
N VAL A 73 5.59 11.99 -13.48
CA VAL A 73 6.22 12.53 -14.69
C VAL A 73 7.05 11.47 -15.43
N VAL A 74 7.75 10.60 -14.70
CA VAL A 74 8.57 9.53 -15.28
C VAL A 74 7.77 8.26 -15.53
N GLY A 75 6.94 7.85 -14.58
CA GLY A 75 6.20 6.58 -14.62
C GLY A 75 5.03 6.60 -15.58
N THR A 76 4.29 7.71 -15.72
CA THR A 76 3.14 7.79 -16.65
C THR A 76 3.55 7.58 -18.12
N PRO A 77 4.57 8.27 -18.67
CA PRO A 77 4.99 7.99 -20.05
C PRO A 77 5.55 6.58 -20.22
N LEU A 78 6.26 6.06 -19.22
CA LEU A 78 6.81 4.70 -19.23
C LEU A 78 5.68 3.65 -19.23
N ALA A 79 4.63 3.87 -18.43
CA ALA A 79 3.43 3.03 -18.41
C ALA A 79 2.69 3.07 -19.75
N TRP A 80 2.58 4.25 -20.39
CA TRP A 80 1.99 4.39 -21.71
C TRP A 80 2.79 3.63 -22.78
N LEU A 81 4.12 3.77 -22.80
CA LEU A 81 5.00 3.02 -23.72
C LEU A 81 4.87 1.50 -23.56
N LEU A 82 4.77 1.02 -22.31
CA LEU A 82 4.61 -0.41 -22.02
C LEU A 82 3.20 -0.93 -22.32
N ALA A 83 2.19 -0.07 -22.30
CA ALA A 83 0.80 -0.44 -22.62
C ALA A 83 0.59 -0.58 -24.14
N ASN A 84 1.30 0.22 -24.93
CA ASN A 84 1.15 0.26 -26.38
C ASN A 84 2.05 -0.75 -27.13
N GLU A 85 2.73 -1.66 -26.42
CA GLU A 85 3.74 -2.59 -26.98
C GLU A 85 4.80 -1.92 -27.87
N ALA A 86 5.03 -0.61 -27.69
CA ALA A 86 5.95 0.17 -28.51
C ALA A 86 7.43 -0.21 -28.30
N LEU A 87 7.72 -0.97 -27.23
CA LEU A 87 9.06 -1.41 -26.86
C LEU A 87 9.24 -2.91 -27.14
N PRO A 88 10.29 -3.33 -27.86
CA PRO A 88 10.67 -4.73 -27.88
C PRO A 88 11.00 -5.21 -26.45
N TRP A 89 10.69 -6.47 -26.14
CA TRP A 89 10.97 -7.07 -24.82
C TRP A 89 10.20 -6.42 -23.66
N THR A 90 8.97 -5.95 -23.89
CA THR A 90 8.08 -5.33 -22.87
C THR A 90 7.98 -6.12 -21.56
N ARG A 91 8.07 -7.47 -21.62
CA ARG A 91 8.09 -8.35 -20.43
C ARG A 91 9.32 -8.11 -19.53
N LEU A 92 10.49 -7.90 -20.13
CA LEU A 92 11.74 -7.63 -19.39
C LEU A 92 11.67 -6.27 -18.71
N TRP A 93 11.21 -5.24 -19.44
CA TRP A 93 11.01 -3.90 -18.88
C TRP A 93 10.01 -3.89 -17.73
N ARG A 94 8.89 -4.61 -17.86
CA ARG A 94 7.90 -4.75 -16.79
C ARG A 94 8.48 -5.45 -15.55
N ALA A 95 9.31 -6.48 -15.76
CA ALA A 95 10.02 -7.13 -14.66
C ALA A 95 10.98 -6.15 -13.97
N LEU A 96 11.78 -5.39 -14.71
CA LEU A 96 12.72 -4.41 -14.15
C LEU A 96 12.02 -3.35 -13.28
N VAL A 97 10.81 -2.93 -13.65
CA VAL A 97 10.00 -1.98 -12.88
C VAL A 97 9.42 -2.60 -11.61
N ILE A 98 9.02 -3.88 -11.64
CA ILE A 98 8.39 -4.58 -10.51
C ILE A 98 9.43 -5.11 -9.51
N VAL A 99 10.60 -5.54 -9.99
CA VAL A 99 11.68 -6.08 -9.16
C VAL A 99 12.01 -5.20 -7.94
N PRO A 100 12.25 -3.88 -8.07
CA PRO A 100 12.54 -3.03 -6.91
C PRO A 100 11.35 -2.91 -5.93
N LEU A 101 10.11 -3.10 -6.37
CA LEU A 101 8.95 -3.20 -5.49
C LEU A 101 8.93 -4.50 -4.67
N LEU A 102 9.57 -5.56 -5.17
CA LEU A 102 9.70 -6.85 -4.49
C LEU A 102 10.96 -6.92 -3.62
N LEU A 103 11.94 -6.03 -3.83
CA LEU A 103 13.14 -5.95 -3.00
C LEU A 103 12.77 -5.47 -1.59
N PRO A 104 13.26 -6.15 -0.53
CA PRO A 104 13.11 -5.64 0.83
C PRO A 104 13.67 -4.21 0.91
N PRO A 105 13.00 -3.28 1.62
CA PRO A 105 13.41 -1.86 1.66
C PRO A 105 14.85 -1.68 2.16
N VAL A 106 15.32 -2.60 3.02
CA VAL A 106 16.72 -2.64 3.49
C VAL A 106 17.69 -2.90 2.34
N VAL A 107 17.37 -3.83 1.43
CA VAL A 107 18.22 -4.17 0.28
C VAL A 107 18.27 -3.01 -0.72
N SER A 108 17.12 -2.38 -0.98
CA SER A 108 17.05 -1.17 -1.81
C SER A 108 17.87 -0.02 -1.21
N GLY A 109 17.87 0.13 0.12
CA GLY A 109 18.67 1.12 0.82
C GLY A 109 20.18 0.88 0.71
N VAL A 110 20.64 -0.37 0.86
CA VAL A 110 22.07 -0.71 0.68
C VAL A 110 22.51 -0.49 -0.76
N ALA A 111 21.70 -0.90 -1.74
CA ALA A 111 22.00 -0.70 -3.15
C ALA A 111 22.22 0.78 -3.50
N LEU A 112 21.42 1.69 -2.94
CA LEU A 112 21.59 3.14 -3.13
C LEU A 112 22.85 3.71 -2.46
N LEU A 113 23.28 3.14 -1.33
CA LEU A 113 24.53 3.55 -0.65
C LEU A 113 25.78 3.06 -1.39
N THR A 114 25.68 1.91 -2.06
CA THR A 114 26.80 1.29 -2.78
C THR A 114 26.81 1.61 -4.29
N ALA A 115 25.78 2.31 -4.79
CA ALA A 115 25.65 2.71 -6.20
C ALA A 115 26.50 3.92 -6.56
#